data_AF-A0A945K0K0-F1
#
_entry.id   AF-A0A945K0K0-F1
#
_cell.length_a   1.000
_cell.length_b   1.000
_cell.length_c   1.000
_cell.angle_alpha   90.00
_cell.angle_beta   90.00
_cell.angle_gamma   90.00
#
_symmetry.space_group_name_H-M   'P 1'
#
loop_
_entity.id
_entity.type
_entity.pdbx_description
1 polymer ?
#
loop_
_entity_poly.entity_id
_entity_poly.type
_entity_poly.pdbx_seq_one_letter_code
_entity_poly.pdbx_strand_id
1 'polypeptide(L)'
;AGEARFGLQAIAIPVIGGKTTYQSFVITRRDTRLTTFSDLQGRPFAFTDPLSNTGYRHIVDRLLSQGSSPDQYFSRVMFTYSHDNSIEAVRDGIVDAGCIDSIVWDELIRRDSTLAQDVIIIERSENFPINPLAVAPSIDQGLREALVDVFLTMAEDDEGRTILWELGTEAFEAPTAETLAGYRAIANSWQRLRAAGLAEVSGAL
;
A
#
# COMPACT_ATOMS: atom_id res chain seq x y z
N ALA A 1 -10.80 8.29 -0.30
CA ALA A 1 -12.08 7.86 -0.93
C ALA A 1 -13.20 7.77 0.10
N GLY A 2 -12.96 7.14 1.27
CA GLY A 2 -13.95 7.04 2.35
C GLY A 2 -14.45 8.37 2.90
N GLU A 3 -13.55 9.32 3.22
CA GLU A 3 -13.92 10.67 3.69
C GLU A 3 -14.80 11.40 2.66
N ALA A 4 -14.33 11.56 1.42
CA ALA A 4 -15.06 12.29 0.39
C ALA A 4 -16.41 11.67 -0.02
N ARG A 5 -16.55 10.34 0.07
CA ARG A 5 -17.78 9.64 -0.38
C ARG A 5 -18.77 9.35 0.74
N PHE A 6 -18.27 9.06 1.95
CA PHE A 6 -19.07 8.58 3.08
C PHE A 6 -18.89 9.42 4.34
N GLY A 7 -18.07 10.48 4.31
CA GLY A 7 -17.80 11.32 5.47
C GLY A 7 -16.99 10.61 6.57
N LEU A 8 -16.29 9.51 6.25
CA LEU A 8 -15.48 8.79 7.25
C LEU A 8 -14.42 9.70 7.86
N GLN A 9 -14.26 9.60 9.18
CA GLN A 9 -13.31 10.39 9.94
C GLN A 9 -12.21 9.47 10.49
N ALA A 10 -10.97 9.74 10.13
CA ALA A 10 -9.82 9.07 10.75
C ALA A 10 -9.75 9.44 12.25
N ILE A 11 -9.53 8.43 13.09
CA ILE A 11 -9.44 8.61 14.55
C ILE A 11 -8.10 8.16 15.12
N ALA A 12 -7.41 7.23 14.46
CA ALA A 12 -6.14 6.69 14.91
C ALA A 12 -5.36 6.12 13.71
N ILE A 13 -4.03 6.21 13.73
CA ILE A 13 -3.14 5.72 12.67
C ILE A 13 -2.17 4.72 13.32
N PRO A 14 -2.05 3.50 12.79
CA PRO A 14 -1.11 2.54 13.34
C PRO A 14 0.34 3.01 13.15
N VAL A 15 1.16 2.71 14.15
CA VAL A 15 2.62 2.83 14.10
C VAL A 15 3.18 1.43 13.84
N ILE A 16 3.89 1.28 12.72
CA ILE A 16 4.50 0.00 12.30
C ILE A 16 5.96 0.27 11.95
N GLY A 17 6.89 -0.46 12.57
CA GLY A 17 8.32 -0.21 12.45
C GLY A 17 8.71 1.20 12.93
N GLY A 18 7.95 1.75 13.89
CA GLY A 18 8.15 3.12 14.39
C GLY A 18 7.74 4.22 13.40
N LYS A 19 6.89 3.90 12.41
CA LYS A 19 6.43 4.85 11.38
C LYS A 19 4.93 4.78 11.20
N THR A 20 4.33 5.92 10.86
CA THR A 20 2.93 6.06 10.42
C THR A 20 2.80 6.10 8.89
N THR A 21 3.88 5.76 8.18
CA THR A 21 3.97 5.81 6.73
C THR A 21 4.62 4.55 6.16
N TYR A 22 4.32 4.28 4.90
CA TYR A 22 4.79 3.14 4.13
C TYR A 22 5.01 3.52 2.66
N GLN A 23 5.67 2.67 1.90
CA GLN A 23 6.06 2.93 0.51
C GLN A 23 5.56 1.81 -0.42
N SER A 24 5.35 2.18 -1.69
CA SER A 24 5.29 1.21 -2.79
C SER A 24 6.72 0.83 -3.17
N PHE A 25 7.00 -0.46 -3.23
CA PHE A 25 8.23 -0.98 -3.80
C PHE A 25 7.93 -1.61 -5.16
N VAL A 26 8.81 -1.36 -6.13
CA VAL A 26 8.88 -2.15 -7.36
C VAL A 26 10.00 -3.15 -7.20
N ILE A 27 9.66 -4.42 -7.37
CA ILE A 27 10.56 -5.55 -7.18
C ILE A 27 10.85 -6.27 -8.50
N THR A 28 12.06 -6.78 -8.64
CA THR A 28 12.49 -7.66 -9.74
C THR A 28 13.32 -8.81 -9.18
N ARG A 29 13.57 -9.82 -10.00
CA ARG A 29 14.53 -10.87 -9.68
C ARG A 29 15.96 -10.34 -9.73
N ARG A 30 16.78 -10.72 -8.75
CA ARG A 30 18.19 -10.32 -8.62
C ARG A 30 19.05 -10.78 -9.79
N ASP A 31 18.77 -11.95 -10.35
CA ASP A 31 19.54 -12.54 -11.46
C ASP A 31 19.22 -11.91 -12.82
N THR A 32 18.25 -10.99 -12.87
CA THR A 32 17.95 -10.18 -14.05
C THR A 32 18.83 -8.92 -14.11
N ARG A 33 18.90 -8.31 -15.29
CA ARG A 33 19.52 -6.97 -15.47
C ARG A 33 18.50 -5.82 -15.34
N LEU A 34 17.31 -6.10 -14.79
CA LEU A 34 16.25 -5.12 -14.62
C LEU A 34 16.49 -4.36 -13.32
N THR A 35 17.04 -3.16 -13.42
CA THR A 35 17.48 -2.36 -12.24
C THR A 35 16.85 -0.98 -12.19
N THR A 36 16.10 -0.59 -13.22
CA THR A 36 15.37 0.66 -13.30
C THR A 36 13.94 0.42 -13.77
N PHE A 37 13.02 1.32 -13.42
CA PHE A 37 11.64 1.21 -13.88
C PHE A 37 11.54 1.18 -15.42
N SER A 38 12.41 1.92 -16.12
CA SER A 38 12.48 1.96 -17.58
C SER A 38 12.79 0.60 -18.21
N ASP A 39 13.53 -0.27 -17.52
CA ASP A 39 13.83 -1.62 -18.01
C ASP A 39 12.59 -2.50 -18.09
N LEU A 40 11.50 -2.11 -17.43
CA LEU A 40 10.24 -2.85 -17.35
C LEU A 40 9.32 -2.61 -18.56
N GLN A 41 9.66 -1.68 -19.46
CA GLN A 41 8.87 -1.44 -20.66
C GLN A 41 8.83 -2.71 -21.55
N GLY A 42 7.63 -3.15 -21.91
CA GLY A 42 7.39 -4.37 -22.67
C GLY A 42 7.60 -5.66 -21.87
N ARG A 43 7.71 -5.60 -20.54
CA ARG A 43 7.90 -6.76 -19.66
C ARG A 43 6.59 -7.17 -18.96
N PRO A 44 6.43 -8.45 -18.57
CA PRO A 44 5.30 -8.89 -17.76
C PRO A 44 5.38 -8.31 -16.34
N PHE A 45 4.29 -7.75 -15.83
CA PHE A 45 4.23 -7.09 -14.52
C PHE A 45 3.09 -7.61 -13.64
N ALA A 46 3.34 -7.83 -12.35
CA ALA A 46 2.31 -8.17 -11.37
C ALA A 46 1.89 -6.93 -10.55
N PHE A 47 0.61 -6.61 -10.62
CA PHE A 47 -0.06 -5.79 -9.62
C PHE A 47 -0.55 -6.67 -8.48
N THR A 48 -0.64 -6.10 -7.29
CA THR A 48 -1.20 -6.83 -6.14
C THR A 48 -2.73 -6.83 -6.23
N ASP A 49 -3.38 -5.68 -6.10
CA ASP A 49 -4.84 -5.58 -6.09
C ASP A 49 -5.29 -4.25 -6.74
N PRO A 50 -6.38 -4.23 -7.53
CA PRO A 50 -6.86 -3.02 -8.21
C PRO A 50 -7.24 -1.86 -7.27
N LEU A 51 -7.55 -2.13 -6.01
CA LEU A 51 -7.85 -1.12 -4.97
C LEU A 51 -6.62 -0.73 -4.16
N SER A 52 -5.47 -1.36 -4.39
CA SER A 52 -4.25 -1.10 -3.63
C SER A 52 -3.62 0.24 -3.98
N ASN A 53 -3.20 0.96 -2.94
CA ASN A 53 -2.46 2.21 -3.09
C ASN A 53 -1.05 1.95 -3.65
N THR A 54 -0.31 1.04 -3.04
CA THR A 54 1.08 0.67 -3.40
C THR A 54 1.11 -0.41 -4.47
N GLY A 55 0.23 -1.41 -4.35
CA GLY A 55 0.14 -2.54 -5.26
C GLY A 55 -0.56 -2.25 -6.60
N TYR A 56 -1.01 -1.02 -6.86
CA TYR A 56 -1.61 -0.62 -8.14
C TYR A 56 -1.54 0.90 -8.37
N ARG A 57 -2.28 1.71 -7.60
CA ARG A 57 -2.51 3.14 -7.86
C ARG A 57 -1.24 3.91 -8.18
N HIS A 58 -0.21 3.76 -7.34
CA HIS A 58 1.03 4.52 -7.47
C HIS A 58 1.70 4.32 -8.84
N ILE A 59 1.78 3.07 -9.30
CA ILE A 59 2.38 2.74 -10.60
C ILE A 59 1.51 3.25 -11.75
N VAL A 60 0.19 3.17 -11.64
CA VAL A 60 -0.72 3.68 -12.67
C VAL A 60 -0.67 5.22 -12.75
N ASP A 61 -0.65 5.92 -11.62
CA ASP A 61 -0.52 7.39 -11.57
C ASP A 61 0.83 7.84 -12.17
N ARG A 62 1.91 7.09 -11.91
CA ARG A 62 3.21 7.29 -12.56
C ARG A 62 3.12 7.13 -14.07
N LEU A 63 2.56 6.03 -14.56
CA LEU A 63 2.45 5.79 -16.01
C LEU A 63 1.59 6.86 -16.70
N LEU A 64 0.47 7.24 -16.07
CA LEU A 64 -0.38 8.31 -16.56
C LEU A 64 0.38 9.66 -16.64
N SER A 65 1.23 9.96 -15.66
CA SER A 65 2.07 11.17 -15.67
C SER A 65 3.06 11.20 -16.85
N GLN A 66 3.41 10.04 -17.39
CA GLN A 66 4.27 9.85 -18.56
C GLN A 66 3.48 9.72 -19.88
N GLY A 67 2.16 9.93 -19.84
CA GLY A 67 1.29 9.78 -21.02
C GLY A 67 1.09 8.33 -21.46
N SER A 68 1.24 7.37 -20.55
CA SER A 68 1.10 5.93 -20.80
C SER A 68 0.03 5.29 -19.90
N SER A 69 -0.23 4.00 -20.12
CA SER A 69 -1.08 3.15 -19.28
C SER A 69 -0.40 1.79 -19.05
N PRO A 70 -0.83 0.98 -18.07
CA PRO A 70 -0.27 -0.34 -17.86
C PRO A 70 -0.27 -1.21 -19.12
N ASP A 71 -1.36 -1.21 -19.89
CA ASP A 71 -1.51 -2.01 -21.12
C ASP A 71 -0.62 -1.53 -22.27
N GLN A 72 -0.19 -0.25 -22.23
CA GLN A 72 0.74 0.31 -23.21
C GLN A 72 2.20 0.09 -22.79
N TYR A 73 2.46 0.11 -21.48
CA TYR A 73 3.82 0.08 -20.94
C TYR A 73 4.35 -1.33 -20.75
N PHE A 74 3.53 -2.24 -20.24
CA PHE A 74 3.89 -3.63 -19.97
C PHE A 74 3.42 -4.56 -21.10
N SER A 75 4.09 -5.69 -21.32
CA SER A 75 3.62 -6.67 -22.34
C SER A 75 2.42 -7.49 -21.87
N ARG A 76 2.28 -7.65 -20.55
CA ARG A 76 1.08 -8.16 -19.89
C ARG A 76 1.05 -7.70 -18.44
N VAL A 77 -0.14 -7.62 -17.88
CA VAL A 77 -0.36 -7.36 -16.46
C VAL A 77 -1.18 -8.48 -15.85
N MET A 78 -0.94 -8.79 -14.57
CA MET A 78 -1.78 -9.70 -13.79
C MET A 78 -2.02 -9.15 -12.39
N PHE A 79 -3.10 -9.59 -11.76
CA PHE A 79 -3.38 -9.32 -10.35
C PHE A 79 -3.17 -10.60 -9.54
N THR A 80 -2.34 -10.52 -8.51
CA THR A 80 -2.02 -11.64 -7.63
C THR A 80 -2.91 -11.70 -6.39
N TYR A 81 -3.61 -10.60 -6.08
CA TYR A 81 -4.48 -10.38 -4.92
C TYR A 81 -3.79 -10.63 -3.56
N SER A 82 -2.46 -10.69 -3.55
CA SER A 82 -1.64 -10.87 -2.36
C SER A 82 -0.23 -10.36 -2.61
N HIS A 83 0.32 -9.59 -1.68
CA HIS A 83 1.69 -9.11 -1.76
C HIS A 83 2.69 -10.27 -1.75
N ASP A 84 2.44 -11.31 -0.95
CA ASP A 84 3.24 -12.53 -0.90
C ASP A 84 3.22 -13.21 -2.28
N ASN A 85 2.04 -13.38 -2.88
CA ASN A 85 1.92 -13.95 -4.22
C ASN A 85 2.62 -13.11 -5.29
N SER A 86 2.63 -11.77 -5.17
CA SER A 86 3.41 -10.89 -6.06
C SER A 86 4.90 -11.15 -5.96
N ILE A 87 5.41 -11.33 -4.73
CA ILE A 87 6.83 -11.65 -4.49
C ILE A 87 7.17 -13.02 -5.08
N GLU A 88 6.33 -14.02 -4.86
CA GLU A 88 6.54 -15.37 -5.40
C GLU A 88 6.46 -15.39 -6.93
N ALA A 89 5.49 -14.69 -7.53
CA ALA A 89 5.37 -14.60 -8.98
C ALA A 89 6.61 -13.95 -9.63
N VAL A 90 7.22 -12.97 -8.96
CA VAL A 90 8.50 -12.39 -9.38
C VAL A 90 9.63 -13.40 -9.17
N ARG A 91 9.80 -13.93 -7.96
CA ARG A 91 10.86 -14.91 -7.60
C ARG A 91 10.90 -16.09 -8.58
N ASP A 92 9.74 -16.64 -8.91
CA ASP A 92 9.60 -17.83 -9.75
C ASP A 92 9.67 -17.50 -11.26
N GLY A 93 9.76 -16.22 -11.63
CA GLY A 93 9.84 -15.76 -13.03
C GLY A 93 8.52 -15.88 -13.81
N ILE A 94 7.38 -15.94 -13.12
CA ILE A 94 6.06 -15.85 -13.75
C ILE A 94 5.86 -14.44 -14.33
N VAL A 95 6.36 -13.43 -13.63
CA VAL A 95 6.48 -12.05 -14.12
C VAL A 95 7.90 -11.55 -13.89
N ASP A 96 8.30 -10.51 -14.62
CA ASP A 96 9.65 -9.95 -14.54
C ASP A 96 9.74 -8.92 -13.40
N ALA A 97 8.61 -8.31 -13.04
CA ALA A 97 8.52 -7.35 -11.95
C ALA A 97 7.12 -7.32 -11.33
N GLY A 98 7.01 -6.71 -10.15
CA GLY A 98 5.73 -6.41 -9.52
C GLY A 98 5.83 -5.27 -8.53
N CYS A 99 4.70 -4.76 -8.05
CA CYS A 99 4.67 -3.78 -6.97
C CYS A 99 4.00 -4.29 -5.69
N ILE A 100 4.62 -3.96 -4.56
CA ILE A 100 4.24 -4.42 -3.23
C ILE A 100 4.32 -3.30 -2.18
N ASP A 101 3.75 -3.58 -1.02
CA ASP A 101 3.80 -2.75 0.18
C ASP A 101 5.11 -2.97 0.96
N SER A 102 5.75 -1.88 1.41
CA SER A 102 7.00 -1.95 2.18
C SER A 102 6.85 -2.65 3.54
N ILE A 103 5.71 -2.55 4.21
CA ILE A 103 5.44 -3.22 5.49
C ILE A 103 5.49 -4.73 5.30
N VAL A 104 4.85 -5.24 4.24
CA VAL A 104 4.88 -6.68 3.92
C VAL A 104 6.29 -7.13 3.56
N TRP A 105 7.00 -6.35 2.74
CA TRP A 105 8.39 -6.65 2.41
C TRP A 105 9.29 -6.74 3.65
N ASP A 106 9.23 -5.73 4.53
CA ASP A 106 10.06 -5.67 5.72
C ASP A 106 9.74 -6.83 6.68
N GLU A 107 8.47 -7.20 6.85
CA GLU A 107 8.07 -8.35 7.66
C GLU A 107 8.55 -9.68 7.05
N LEU A 108 8.42 -9.86 5.74
CA LEU A 108 8.88 -11.09 5.08
C LEU A 108 10.40 -11.23 5.16
N ILE A 109 11.16 -10.15 4.93
CA ILE A 109 12.63 -10.16 5.07
C ILE A 109 13.05 -10.43 6.52
N ARG A 110 12.30 -9.92 7.50
CA ARG A 110 12.54 -10.19 8.92
C ARG A 110 12.33 -11.66 9.26
N ARG A 111 11.34 -12.32 8.66
CA ARG A 111 11.06 -13.76 8.84
C ARG A 111 12.04 -14.65 8.08
N ASP A 112 12.35 -14.29 6.85
CA ASP A 112 13.26 -15.01 5.96
C ASP A 112 14.12 -14.03 5.15
N SER A 113 15.34 -13.83 5.62
CA SER A 113 16.30 -12.94 4.95
C SER A 113 16.86 -13.52 3.65
N THR A 114 16.64 -14.81 3.36
CA THR A 114 17.10 -15.43 2.11
C THR A 114 16.33 -14.92 0.89
N LEU A 115 15.10 -14.43 1.07
CA LEU A 115 14.33 -13.80 0.00
C LEU A 115 15.07 -12.62 -0.67
N ALA A 116 15.88 -11.88 0.08
CA ALA A 116 16.72 -10.82 -0.48
C ALA A 116 17.80 -11.33 -1.43
N GLN A 117 18.11 -12.63 -1.46
CA GLN A 117 19.05 -13.22 -2.41
C GLN A 117 18.41 -13.38 -3.80
N ASP A 118 17.09 -13.55 -3.87
CA ASP A 118 16.37 -13.81 -5.12
C ASP A 118 15.67 -12.58 -5.68
N VAL A 119 15.16 -11.70 -4.80
CA VAL A 119 14.35 -10.53 -5.18
C VAL A 119 15.02 -9.24 -4.69
N ILE A 120 14.99 -8.21 -5.53
CA ILE A 120 15.53 -6.87 -5.24
C ILE A 120 14.48 -5.80 -5.44
N ILE A 121 14.59 -4.72 -4.67
CA ILE A 121 13.83 -3.49 -4.88
C ILE A 121 14.59 -2.61 -5.86
N ILE A 122 13.96 -2.23 -6.97
CA ILE A 122 14.54 -1.34 -7.97
C ILE A 122 14.01 0.10 -7.88
N GLU A 123 12.88 0.29 -7.21
CA GLU A 123 12.28 1.62 -7.00
C GLU A 123 11.48 1.65 -5.69
N ARG A 124 11.49 2.80 -5.02
CA ARG A 124 10.67 3.12 -3.85
C ARG A 124 9.91 4.41 -4.10
N SER A 125 8.62 4.43 -3.78
CA SER A 125 7.80 5.63 -3.89
C SER A 125 8.14 6.69 -2.83
N GLU A 126 7.45 7.83 -2.87
CA GLU A 126 7.28 8.69 -1.70
C GLU A 126 6.58 7.93 -0.54
N ASN A 127 6.63 8.51 0.66
CA ASN A 127 5.93 7.97 1.82
C ASN A 127 4.42 8.25 1.69
N PHE A 128 3.63 7.21 1.86
CA PHE A 128 2.17 7.29 1.99
C PHE A 128 1.77 7.06 3.44
N PRO A 129 0.74 7.76 3.96
CA PRO A 129 0.23 7.48 5.30
C PRO A 129 -0.42 6.10 5.35
N ILE A 130 -0.11 5.30 6.37
CA ILE A 130 -0.73 3.98 6.60
C ILE A 130 -2.24 4.16 6.76
N ASN A 131 -3.04 3.17 6.36
CA ASN A 131 -4.49 3.24 6.47
C ASN A 131 -4.92 3.50 7.92
N PRO A 132 -5.79 4.49 8.17
CA PRO A 132 -6.22 4.82 9.52
C PRO A 132 -7.36 3.90 9.96
N LEU A 133 -7.54 3.81 11.27
CA LEU A 133 -8.83 3.51 11.85
C LEU A 133 -9.75 4.71 11.62
N ALA A 134 -10.93 4.44 11.07
CA ALA A 134 -11.89 5.49 10.73
C ALA A 134 -13.31 5.11 11.18
N VAL A 135 -14.08 6.12 11.56
CA VAL A 135 -15.47 5.98 12.01
C VAL A 135 -16.42 6.70 11.07
N ALA A 136 -17.68 6.26 11.06
CA ALA A 136 -18.75 6.97 10.38
C ALA A 136 -19.01 8.34 11.06
N PRO A 137 -19.43 9.36 10.30
CA PRO A 137 -19.72 10.68 10.88
C PRO A 137 -20.93 10.67 11.83
N SER A 138 -21.79 9.65 11.75
CA SER A 138 -22.98 9.48 12.57
C SER A 138 -22.75 8.68 13.86
N ILE A 139 -21.50 8.32 14.17
CA ILE A 139 -21.19 7.62 15.42
C ILE A 139 -21.57 8.48 16.63
N ASP A 140 -22.01 7.84 17.72
CA ASP A 140 -22.22 8.53 18.99
C ASP A 140 -20.91 9.19 19.47
N GLN A 141 -21.01 10.42 19.97
CA GLN A 141 -19.84 11.19 20.36
C GLN A 141 -19.11 10.56 21.54
N GLY A 142 -19.82 10.02 22.53
CA GLY A 142 -19.23 9.34 23.67
C GLY A 142 -18.50 8.06 23.24
N LEU A 143 -19.10 7.30 22.33
CA LEU A 143 -18.44 6.12 21.75
C LEU A 143 -17.19 6.51 20.94
N ARG A 144 -17.24 7.59 20.16
CA ARG A 144 -16.08 8.09 19.40
C ARG A 144 -14.92 8.46 20.32
N GLU A 145 -15.22 9.19 21.40
CA GLU A 145 -14.22 9.58 22.40
C GLU A 145 -13.62 8.35 23.08
N ALA A 146 -14.43 7.37 23.47
CA ALA A 146 -13.96 6.13 24.07
C ALA A 146 -13.06 5.33 23.10
N LEU A 147 -13.39 5.24 21.82
CA LEU A 147 -12.55 4.56 20.83
C LEU A 147 -11.20 5.28 20.63
N VAL A 148 -11.22 6.61 20.54
CA VAL A 148 -9.99 7.41 20.42
C VAL A 148 -9.10 7.17 21.64
N ASP A 149 -9.66 7.26 22.85
CA ASP A 149 -8.92 7.07 24.10
C ASP A 149 -8.29 5.67 24.16
N VAL A 150 -9.06 4.62 23.88
CA VAL A 150 -8.56 3.23 23.89
C VAL A 150 -7.41 3.04 22.90
N PHE A 151 -7.56 3.45 21.63
CA PHE A 151 -6.49 3.21 20.65
C PHE A 151 -5.22 4.01 20.96
N LEU A 152 -5.35 5.24 21.47
CA LEU A 152 -4.19 6.09 21.75
C LEU A 152 -3.46 5.70 23.06
N THR A 153 -4.14 5.04 23.99
CA THR A 153 -3.57 4.66 25.30
C THR A 153 -3.31 3.17 25.46
N MET A 154 -3.77 2.30 24.55
CA MET A 154 -3.62 0.86 24.70
C MET A 154 -2.16 0.36 24.78
N ALA A 155 -1.18 1.14 24.30
CA ALA A 155 0.23 0.81 24.46
C ALA A 155 0.74 0.94 25.91
N GLU A 156 0.00 1.63 26.77
CA GLU A 156 0.29 1.83 28.20
C GLU A 156 -0.27 0.70 29.09
N ASP A 157 -1.10 -0.18 28.53
CA ASP A 157 -1.78 -1.28 29.21
C ASP A 157 -1.25 -2.67 28.78
N ASP A 158 -1.23 -3.64 29.68
CA ASP A 158 -0.68 -4.98 29.42
C ASP A 158 -1.51 -5.79 28.41
N GLU A 159 -2.84 -5.71 28.50
CA GLU A 159 -3.74 -6.36 27.55
C GLU A 159 -3.66 -5.66 26.20
N GLY A 160 -3.65 -4.33 26.20
CA GLY A 160 -3.46 -3.51 25.00
C GLY A 160 -2.16 -3.82 24.26
N ARG A 161 -1.03 -3.95 24.96
CA ARG A 161 0.26 -4.38 24.37
C ARG A 161 0.21 -5.78 23.77
N THR A 162 -0.57 -6.69 24.36
CA THR A 162 -0.76 -8.05 23.83
C THR A 162 -1.53 -8.01 22.51
N ILE A 163 -2.62 -7.23 22.46
CA ILE A 163 -3.42 -7.03 21.25
C ILE A 163 -2.58 -6.37 20.14
N LEU A 164 -1.82 -5.33 20.48
CA LEU A 164 -0.92 -4.64 19.56
C LEU A 164 0.10 -5.59 18.92
N TRP A 165 0.71 -6.46 19.73
CA TRP A 165 1.63 -7.49 19.25
C TRP A 165 0.97 -8.45 18.25
N GLU A 166 -0.24 -8.92 18.54
CA GLU A 166 -0.99 -9.80 17.63
C GLU A 166 -1.38 -9.10 16.31
N LEU A 167 -1.66 -7.80 16.37
CA LEU A 167 -1.93 -6.97 15.20
C LEU A 167 -0.66 -6.58 14.41
N GLY A 168 0.54 -6.89 14.93
CA GLY A 168 1.80 -6.46 14.31
C GLY A 168 1.96 -4.94 14.26
N THR A 169 1.41 -4.23 15.24
CA THR A 169 1.40 -2.76 15.34
C THR A 169 1.98 -2.37 16.69
N GLU A 170 2.85 -1.35 16.77
CA GLU A 170 3.47 -0.97 18.06
C GLU A 170 2.61 -0.05 18.91
N ALA A 171 1.83 0.82 18.27
CA ALA A 171 0.93 1.78 18.91
C ALA A 171 -0.02 2.39 17.87
N PHE A 172 -0.90 3.30 18.31
CA PHE A 172 -1.60 4.21 17.41
C PHE A 172 -1.30 5.66 17.76
N GLU A 173 -1.25 6.51 16.73
CA GLU A 173 -1.12 7.95 16.86
C GLU A 173 -2.36 8.68 16.34
N ALA A 174 -2.60 9.87 16.89
CA ALA A 174 -3.68 10.74 16.43
C ALA A 174 -3.39 11.26 15.00
N PRO A 175 -4.41 11.40 14.15
CA PRO A 175 -4.23 11.99 12.83
C PRO A 175 -3.69 13.42 12.87
N THR A 176 -2.63 13.68 12.10
CA THR A 176 -2.07 15.02 11.92
C THR A 176 -2.61 15.69 10.67
N ALA A 177 -2.43 17.01 10.55
CA ALA A 177 -2.77 17.75 9.33
C ALA A 177 -2.04 17.19 8.09
N GLU A 178 -0.79 16.75 8.26
CA GLU A 178 0.02 16.14 7.21
C GLU A 178 -0.55 14.79 6.77
N THR A 179 -0.85 13.88 7.70
CA THR A 179 -1.44 12.59 7.36
C THR A 179 -2.78 12.75 6.65
N LEU A 180 -3.64 13.64 7.14
CA LEU A 180 -4.93 13.94 6.51
C LEU A 180 -4.76 14.52 5.10
N ALA A 181 -3.74 15.36 4.88
CA ALA A 181 -3.41 15.84 3.54
C ALA A 181 -2.94 14.70 2.62
N GLY A 182 -2.16 13.75 3.14
CA GLY A 182 -1.76 12.54 2.41
C GLY A 182 -2.95 11.69 1.95
N TYR A 183 -3.93 11.44 2.82
CA TYR A 183 -5.14 10.70 2.42
C TYR A 183 -5.96 11.42 1.35
N ARG A 184 -6.04 12.75 1.42
CA ARG A 184 -6.68 13.57 0.39
C ARG A 184 -5.92 13.50 -0.94
N ALA A 185 -4.60 13.55 -0.93
CA ALA A 185 -3.77 13.40 -2.12
C ALA A 185 -4.01 12.04 -2.80
N ILE A 186 -4.03 10.95 -2.02
CA ILE A 186 -4.35 9.60 -2.52
C ILE A 186 -5.76 9.57 -3.11
N ALA A 187 -6.75 10.16 -2.44
CA ALA A 187 -8.12 10.21 -2.92
C ALA A 187 -8.27 10.98 -4.24
N ASN A 188 -7.55 12.10 -4.39
CA ASN A 188 -7.54 12.90 -5.60
C ASN A 188 -6.87 12.15 -6.76
N SER A 189 -5.75 11.46 -6.51
CA SER A 189 -5.12 10.60 -7.52
C SER A 189 -6.09 9.53 -8.02
N TRP A 190 -6.82 8.86 -7.13
CA TRP A 190 -7.86 7.90 -7.53
C TRP A 190 -8.97 8.52 -8.39
N GLN A 191 -9.37 9.76 -8.13
CA GLN A 191 -10.35 10.47 -8.96
C GLN A 191 -9.79 10.75 -10.36
N ARG A 192 -8.52 11.17 -10.46
CA ARG A 192 -7.84 11.36 -11.76
C ARG A 192 -7.76 10.05 -12.54
N LEU A 193 -7.36 8.95 -11.89
CA LEU A 193 -7.30 7.63 -12.54
C LEU A 193 -8.68 7.18 -13.04
N ARG A 194 -9.75 7.39 -12.26
CA ARG A 194 -11.13 7.12 -12.71
C ARG A 194 -11.51 7.95 -13.93
N ALA A 195 -11.21 9.25 -13.91
CA ALA A 195 -11.48 10.13 -15.04
C ALA A 195 -10.72 9.72 -16.31
N ALA A 196 -9.56 9.09 -16.17
CA ALA A 196 -8.76 8.55 -17.26
C ALA A 196 -9.18 7.12 -17.68
N GLY A 197 -10.17 6.49 -17.03
CA GLY A 197 -10.56 5.10 -17.30
C GLY A 197 -9.55 4.06 -16.81
N LEU A 198 -8.65 4.44 -15.89
CA LEU A 198 -7.53 3.61 -15.39
C LEU A 198 -7.71 3.14 -13.94
N ALA A 199 -8.89 3.33 -13.35
CA ALA A 199 -9.18 2.89 -11.98
C ALA A 199 -10.02 1.61 -11.92
N GLU A 200 -10.50 1.13 -13.07
CA GLU A 200 -11.26 -0.12 -13.21
C GLU A 200 -10.60 -0.89 -14.35
N VAL A 201 -9.89 -1.98 -14.03
CA VAL A 201 -9.51 -2.93 -15.08
C VAL A 201 -10.78 -3.67 -15.47
N SER A 202 -11.32 -3.38 -16.66
CA SER A 202 -12.45 -4.10 -17.20
C SER A 202 -12.03 -5.56 -17.43
N GLY A 203 -12.48 -6.46 -16.55
CA GLY A 203 -12.16 -7.89 -16.68
C GLY A 203 -12.27 -8.74 -15.42
N ALA A 204 -12.62 -8.18 -14.26
CA ALA A 204 -12.80 -8.95 -13.03
C ALA A 204 -14.16 -8.67 -12.37
N LEU A 205 -15.24 -9.05 -13.06
CA LEU A 205 -16.51 -9.53 -12.50
C LEU A 205 -17.06 -10.63 -13.41
#